data_AF-A0AA43I819-F1
#
_entry.id   AF-A0AA43I819-F1
#
_cell.length_a   1.000
_cell.length_b   1.000
_cell.length_c   1.000
_cell.angle_alpha   90.00
_cell.angle_beta   90.00
_cell.angle_gamma   90.00
#
_symmetry.space_group_name_H-M   'P 1'
#
loop_
_entity.id
_entity.type
_entity.pdbx_description
1 polymer ?
#
loop_
_entity_poly.entity_id
_entity_poly.type
_entity_poly.pdbx_seq_one_letter_code
_entity_poly.pdbx_strand_id
1 'polypeptide(L)'
;MTNNFTPLTCDSMQQQLTFKEQQDLLEILRLLVTDSNISPNHFLVEQIAEFLTCLKHESVFEKEPASFYQEILENFFNAEKNHTNKVVKELDLHLTDIQLRQLTEIIICENYPVLATQQVELLFSLLYKLTRKIAWYTGLQQSDFYQKYPNFTHHIKFLAIRIITSQIDKSAIASDPDIYFHMQKKYPNSFKFAQDLRRFITEKYNFDCSNSEISFLTLHLEQVKKAPATN
;
A
#
# COMPACT_ATOMS: atom_id res chain seq x y z
N MET A 1 -3.30 -3.23 -39.46
CA MET A 1 -4.42 -4.11 -39.09
C MET A 1 -4.89 -3.67 -37.72
N THR A 2 -6.08 -3.09 -37.68
CA THR A 2 -6.69 -2.47 -36.51
C THR A 2 -7.19 -3.56 -35.57
N ASN A 3 -6.50 -3.80 -34.45
CA ASN A 3 -7.00 -4.66 -33.39
C ASN A 3 -8.07 -3.90 -32.62
N ASN A 4 -9.32 -4.17 -32.97
CA ASN A 4 -10.49 -3.76 -32.22
C ASN A 4 -10.52 -4.53 -30.89
N PHE A 5 -10.01 -3.92 -29.83
CA PHE A 5 -10.40 -4.29 -28.47
C PHE A 5 -11.82 -3.76 -28.25
N THR A 6 -12.81 -4.63 -28.46
CA THR A 6 -14.15 -4.45 -27.89
C THR A 6 -14.04 -4.48 -26.36
N PRO A 7 -14.64 -3.52 -25.63
CA PRO A 7 -14.77 -3.65 -24.19
C PRO A 7 -15.76 -4.78 -23.91
N LEU A 8 -15.29 -5.82 -23.22
CA LEU A 8 -16.17 -6.86 -22.69
C LEU A 8 -17.08 -6.20 -21.66
N THR A 9 -18.37 -6.16 -21.94
CA THR A 9 -19.39 -5.65 -21.02
C THR A 9 -19.62 -6.67 -19.90
N CYS A 10 -19.94 -6.17 -18.70
CA CYS A 10 -20.23 -6.89 -17.45
C CYS A 10 -21.09 -8.17 -17.60
N ASP A 11 -21.95 -8.25 -18.62
CA ASP A 11 -22.79 -9.41 -18.91
C ASP A 11 -22.02 -10.66 -19.38
N SER A 12 -20.83 -10.48 -19.97
CA SER A 12 -20.05 -11.58 -20.55
C SER A 12 -19.22 -12.36 -19.51
N MET A 13 -18.85 -11.73 -18.39
CA MET A 13 -18.14 -12.39 -17.28
C MET A 13 -19.09 -13.04 -16.27
N GLN A 14 -20.31 -12.50 -16.10
CA GLN A 14 -21.35 -13.10 -15.24
C GLN A 14 -21.80 -14.49 -15.72
N GLN A 15 -21.58 -14.83 -17.00
CA GLN A 15 -21.94 -16.12 -17.59
C GLN A 15 -21.00 -17.29 -17.22
N GLN A 16 -19.89 -17.06 -16.51
CA GLN A 16 -18.94 -18.11 -16.10
C GLN A 16 -18.99 -18.49 -14.60
N LEU A 17 -19.75 -17.74 -13.79
CA LEU A 17 -19.91 -17.99 -12.36
C LEU A 17 -21.10 -18.90 -12.08
N THR A 18 -20.96 -19.82 -11.11
CA THR A 18 -22.08 -20.63 -10.61
C THR A 18 -23.07 -19.75 -9.84
N PHE A 19 -24.31 -20.22 -9.66
CA PHE A 19 -25.32 -19.48 -8.89
C PHE A 19 -24.85 -19.16 -7.45
N LYS A 20 -24.12 -20.09 -6.82
CA LYS A 20 -23.52 -19.86 -5.50
C LYS A 20 -22.45 -18.77 -5.56
N GLU A 21 -21.58 -18.77 -6.56
CA GLU A 21 -20.55 -17.73 -6.71
C GLU A 21 -21.14 -16.36 -7.04
N GLN A 22 -22.26 -16.30 -7.78
CA GLN A 22 -22.98 -15.06 -7.98
C GLN A 22 -23.54 -14.53 -6.65
N GLN A 23 -24.01 -15.41 -5.76
CA GLN A 23 -24.43 -15.02 -4.40
C GLN A 23 -23.24 -14.59 -3.53
N ASP A 24 -22.15 -15.34 -3.55
CA ASP A 24 -20.92 -15.02 -2.81
C ASP A 24 -20.33 -13.68 -3.31
N LEU A 25 -20.29 -13.44 -4.63
CA LEU A 25 -19.88 -12.17 -5.23
C LEU A 25 -20.73 -11.01 -4.73
N LEU A 26 -22.07 -11.16 -4.76
CA LEU A 26 -22.99 -10.12 -4.32
C LEU A 26 -22.84 -9.83 -2.81
N GLU A 27 -22.60 -10.85 -1.99
CA GLU A 27 -22.43 -10.65 -0.54
C GLU A 27 -21.03 -10.11 -0.20
N ILE A 28 -19.96 -10.53 -0.88
CA ILE A 28 -18.63 -9.90 -0.77
C ILE A 28 -18.75 -8.41 -1.12
N LEU A 29 -19.33 -8.09 -2.28
CA LEU A 29 -19.54 -6.71 -2.71
C LEU A 29 -20.38 -5.94 -1.68
N ARG A 30 -21.44 -6.55 -1.14
CA ARG A 30 -22.27 -5.93 -0.09
C ARG A 30 -21.45 -5.58 1.14
N LEU A 31 -20.66 -6.53 1.66
CA LEU A 31 -19.85 -6.35 2.87
C LEU A 31 -18.70 -5.36 2.67
N LEU A 32 -18.15 -5.26 1.46
CA LEU A 32 -17.15 -4.26 1.12
C LEU A 32 -17.76 -2.85 1.04
N VAL A 33 -18.96 -2.73 0.47
CA VAL A 33 -19.69 -1.48 0.26
C VAL A 33 -20.42 -0.98 1.51
N THR A 34 -20.81 -1.84 2.46
CA THR A 34 -21.45 -1.38 3.71
C THR A 34 -20.49 -0.71 4.69
N ASP A 35 -19.20 -1.07 4.65
CA ASP A 35 -18.17 -0.50 5.52
C ASP A 35 -17.48 0.74 4.88
N SER A 36 -17.76 1.05 3.62
CA SER A 36 -17.20 2.19 2.87
C SER A 36 -18.31 3.03 2.22
N ASN A 37 -18.30 4.36 2.35
CA ASN A 37 -19.33 5.25 1.76
C ASN A 37 -19.28 5.34 0.21
N ILE A 38 -18.88 4.26 -0.47
CA ILE A 38 -18.50 4.24 -1.89
C ILE A 38 -19.43 3.26 -2.63
N SER A 39 -20.03 3.72 -3.73
CA SER A 39 -20.76 2.84 -4.66
C SER A 39 -19.76 1.91 -5.36
N PRO A 40 -20.01 0.59 -5.43
CA PRO A 40 -19.10 -0.34 -6.11
C PRO A 40 -18.91 0.12 -7.55
N ASN A 41 -17.68 0.44 -7.93
CA ASN A 41 -17.35 0.80 -9.30
C ASN A 41 -17.22 -0.50 -10.14
N HIS A 42 -17.32 -0.37 -11.47
CA HIS A 42 -17.26 -1.52 -12.39
C HIS A 42 -15.98 -2.37 -12.21
N PHE A 43 -14.87 -1.72 -11.86
CA PHE A 43 -13.56 -2.35 -11.72
C PHE A 43 -13.50 -3.28 -10.49
N LEU A 44 -14.09 -2.87 -9.35
CA LEU A 44 -14.16 -3.72 -8.15
C LEU A 44 -14.94 -5.01 -8.42
N VAL A 45 -16.06 -4.90 -9.15
CA VAL A 45 -16.89 -6.05 -9.52
C VAL A 45 -16.10 -7.03 -10.40
N GLU A 46 -15.35 -6.52 -11.38
CA GLU A 46 -14.48 -7.33 -12.24
C GLU A 46 -13.38 -8.04 -11.45
N GLN A 47 -12.69 -7.33 -10.55
CA GLN A 47 -11.60 -7.89 -9.75
C GLN A 47 -12.08 -9.02 -8.81
N ILE A 48 -13.25 -8.86 -8.19
CA ILE A 48 -13.79 -9.90 -7.30
C ILE A 48 -14.32 -11.09 -8.11
N ALA A 49 -14.95 -10.85 -9.27
CA ALA A 49 -15.38 -11.92 -10.15
C ALA A 49 -14.19 -12.75 -10.68
N GLU A 50 -13.09 -12.08 -11.04
CA GLU A 50 -11.83 -12.72 -11.43
C GLU A 50 -11.26 -13.55 -10.27
N PHE A 51 -11.17 -12.97 -9.06
CA PHE A 51 -10.73 -13.67 -7.86
C PHE A 51 -11.53 -14.95 -7.58
N LEU A 52 -12.87 -14.87 -7.61
CA LEU A 52 -13.75 -16.03 -7.40
C LEU A 52 -13.57 -17.10 -8.48
N THR A 53 -13.32 -16.70 -9.73
CA THR A 53 -13.03 -17.63 -10.82
C THR A 53 -11.68 -18.34 -10.59
N CYS A 54 -10.67 -17.62 -10.11
CA CYS A 54 -9.35 -18.15 -9.79
C CYS A 54 -9.35 -19.12 -8.61
N LEU A 55 -10.32 -19.06 -7.69
CA LEU A 55 -10.47 -20.06 -6.61
C LEU A 55 -10.64 -21.50 -7.13
N LYS A 56 -11.10 -21.68 -8.38
CA LYS A 56 -11.35 -22.99 -9.02
C LYS A 56 -10.09 -23.63 -9.62
N HIS A 57 -9.08 -22.84 -9.90
CA HIS A 57 -7.87 -23.29 -10.58
C HIS A 57 -6.72 -23.27 -9.56
N GLU A 58 -6.38 -24.44 -9.01
CA GLU A 58 -5.27 -24.63 -8.04
C GLU A 58 -3.88 -24.22 -8.59
N SER A 59 -3.79 -23.76 -9.83
CA SER A 59 -2.53 -23.52 -10.53
C SER A 59 -2.52 -22.15 -11.20
N VAL A 60 -2.01 -21.14 -10.50
CA VAL A 60 -0.85 -20.28 -10.87
C VAL A 60 -0.61 -19.36 -9.67
N PHE A 61 -0.06 -19.88 -8.58
CA PHE A 61 0.26 -19.06 -7.41
C PHE A 61 1.77 -19.12 -7.18
N GLU A 62 2.48 -18.18 -7.79
CA GLU A 62 3.92 -18.04 -7.63
C GLU A 62 4.30 -17.50 -6.25
N LYS A 63 5.31 -18.15 -5.67
CA LYS A 63 6.13 -17.81 -4.49
C LYS A 63 5.38 -17.58 -3.17
N GLU A 64 5.62 -18.51 -2.25
CA GLU A 64 5.52 -18.34 -0.79
C GLU A 64 5.74 -16.88 -0.37
N PRO A 65 4.87 -16.29 0.46
CA PRO A 65 4.99 -14.90 0.85
C PRO A 65 6.31 -14.68 1.56
N ALA A 66 7.09 -13.71 1.08
CA ALA A 66 8.23 -13.25 1.86
C ALA A 66 7.70 -12.75 3.21
N SER A 67 8.31 -13.16 4.32
CA SER A 67 7.85 -12.88 5.69
C SER A 67 7.49 -11.41 5.96
N PHE A 68 8.08 -10.46 5.20
CA PHE A 68 7.76 -9.04 5.29
C PHE A 68 6.31 -8.68 4.86
N TYR A 69 5.62 -9.49 4.06
CA TYR A 69 4.25 -9.18 3.62
C TYR A 69 3.29 -9.08 4.80
N GLN A 70 3.35 -10.05 5.71
CA GLN A 70 2.52 -10.04 6.92
C GLN A 70 2.84 -8.83 7.80
N GLU A 71 4.13 -8.51 7.97
CA GLU A 71 4.58 -7.32 8.70
C GLU A 71 4.01 -6.03 8.08
N ILE A 72 4.04 -5.89 6.75
CA ILE A 72 3.48 -4.72 6.07
C ILE A 72 1.96 -4.64 6.24
N LEU A 73 1.24 -5.75 6.08
CA LEU A 73 -0.21 -5.77 6.28
C LEU A 73 -0.57 -5.38 7.71
N GLU A 74 0.15 -5.89 8.71
CA GLU A 74 -0.12 -5.60 10.12
C GLU A 74 0.16 -4.16 10.52
N ASN A 75 1.18 -3.54 9.93
CA ASN A 75 1.63 -2.22 10.37
C ASN A 75 1.12 -1.07 9.48
N PHE A 76 0.85 -1.33 8.20
CA PHE A 76 0.37 -0.30 7.26
C PHE A 76 -1.07 -0.48 6.84
N PHE A 77 -1.57 -1.71 6.75
CA PHE A 77 -2.89 -2.04 6.18
C PHE A 77 -3.74 -2.90 7.13
N ASN A 78 -3.62 -2.65 8.43
CA ASN A 78 -4.29 -3.46 9.45
C ASN A 78 -5.81 -3.40 9.32
N ALA A 79 -6.35 -2.24 8.96
CA ALA A 79 -7.80 -2.07 8.76
C ALA A 79 -8.30 -2.95 7.62
N GLU A 80 -7.58 -2.95 6.49
CA GLU A 80 -7.88 -3.72 5.29
C GLU A 80 -7.73 -5.22 5.55
N LYS A 81 -6.67 -5.64 6.26
CA LYS A 81 -6.49 -7.02 6.74
C LYS A 81 -7.66 -7.47 7.61
N ASN A 82 -8.07 -6.64 8.58
CA ASN A 82 -9.18 -6.97 9.48
C ASN A 82 -10.52 -7.02 8.75
N HIS A 83 -10.74 -6.13 7.78
CA HIS A 83 -11.92 -6.15 6.92
C HIS A 83 -11.97 -7.44 6.10
N THR A 84 -10.85 -7.83 5.50
CA THR A 84 -10.72 -9.10 4.78
C THR A 84 -11.10 -10.29 5.66
N ASN A 85 -10.53 -10.37 6.87
CA ASN A 85 -10.81 -11.46 7.80
C ASN A 85 -12.29 -11.51 8.23
N LYS A 86 -12.93 -10.34 8.40
CA LYS A 86 -14.36 -10.25 8.71
C LYS A 86 -15.19 -10.81 7.55
N VAL A 87 -14.91 -10.39 6.31
CA VAL A 87 -15.60 -10.89 5.10
C VAL A 87 -15.45 -12.41 4.96
N VAL A 88 -14.23 -12.93 5.10
CA VAL A 88 -13.95 -14.37 5.02
C VAL A 88 -14.73 -15.16 6.08
N LYS A 89 -14.80 -14.64 7.30
CA LYS A 89 -15.53 -15.28 8.40
C LYS A 89 -17.05 -15.23 8.22
N GLU A 90 -17.60 -14.11 7.75
CA GLU A 90 -19.04 -13.96 7.56
C GLU A 90 -19.58 -14.83 6.42
N LEU A 91 -18.74 -15.11 5.42
CA LEU A 91 -19.08 -15.93 4.25
C LEU A 91 -18.65 -17.40 4.35
N ASP A 92 -18.01 -17.79 5.46
CA ASP A 92 -17.47 -19.14 5.68
C ASP A 92 -16.54 -19.60 4.52
N LEU A 93 -15.68 -18.68 4.05
CA LEU A 93 -14.75 -18.96 2.96
C LEU A 93 -13.49 -19.67 3.51
N HIS A 94 -13.13 -20.79 2.89
CA HIS A 94 -11.87 -21.47 3.16
C HIS A 94 -10.81 -21.05 2.15
N LEU A 95 -10.05 -20.01 2.49
CA LEU A 95 -8.98 -19.46 1.65
C LEU A 95 -7.61 -19.94 2.13
N THR A 96 -6.71 -20.21 1.18
CA THR A 96 -5.27 -20.32 1.45
C THR A 96 -4.67 -18.95 1.79
N ASP A 97 -3.48 -18.91 2.37
CA ASP A 97 -2.78 -17.66 2.69
C ASP A 97 -2.58 -16.76 1.46
N ILE A 98 -2.36 -17.36 0.29
CA ILE A 98 -2.19 -16.63 -0.97
C ILE A 98 -3.52 -15.99 -1.41
N GLN A 99 -4.62 -16.73 -1.34
CA GLN A 99 -5.95 -16.24 -1.69
C GLN A 99 -6.41 -15.14 -0.72
N LEU A 100 -6.14 -15.31 0.59
CA LEU A 100 -6.42 -14.29 1.59
C LEU A 100 -5.64 -13.00 1.31
N ARG A 101 -4.36 -13.11 0.95
CA ARG A 101 -3.54 -11.97 0.52
C ARG A 101 -4.17 -11.27 -0.68
N GLN A 102 -4.51 -12.00 -1.75
CA GLN A 102 -5.08 -11.40 -2.97
C GLN A 102 -6.37 -10.63 -2.68
N LEU A 103 -7.27 -11.21 -1.88
CA LEU A 103 -8.49 -10.51 -1.47
C LEU A 103 -8.15 -9.24 -0.68
N THR A 104 -7.14 -9.31 0.21
CA THR A 104 -6.67 -8.12 0.94
C THR A 104 -6.12 -7.05 -0.01
N GLU A 105 -5.36 -7.43 -1.05
CA GLU A 105 -4.81 -6.50 -2.04
C GLU A 105 -5.91 -5.80 -2.85
N ILE A 106 -6.97 -6.53 -3.23
CA ILE A 106 -8.16 -5.95 -3.89
C ILE A 106 -8.80 -4.88 -2.98
N ILE A 107 -8.96 -5.18 -1.69
CA ILE A 107 -9.54 -4.23 -0.71
C ILE A 107 -8.63 -3.01 -0.51
N ILE A 108 -7.31 -3.20 -0.50
CA ILE A 108 -6.35 -2.09 -0.47
C ILE A 108 -6.53 -1.20 -1.70
N CYS A 109 -6.60 -1.77 -2.90
CA CYS A 109 -6.82 -1.00 -4.12
C CYS A 109 -8.15 -0.24 -4.12
N GLU A 110 -9.21 -0.81 -3.54
CA GLU A 110 -10.49 -0.12 -3.40
C GLU A 110 -10.39 1.09 -2.45
N ASN A 111 -9.70 0.93 -1.32
CA ASN A 111 -9.48 2.02 -0.37
C ASN A 111 -8.50 3.09 -0.89
N TYR A 112 -7.68 2.74 -1.89
CA TYR A 112 -6.72 3.64 -2.54
C TYR A 112 -6.89 3.58 -4.07
N PRO A 113 -7.95 4.18 -4.65
CA PRO A 113 -8.34 3.97 -6.07
C PRO A 113 -7.28 4.35 -7.11
N VAL A 114 -6.26 5.09 -6.70
CA VAL A 114 -5.12 5.50 -7.52
C VAL A 114 -4.07 4.39 -7.69
N LEU A 115 -4.16 3.33 -6.88
CA LEU A 115 -3.24 2.19 -6.83
C LEU A 115 -3.86 1.00 -7.56
N ALA A 116 -3.17 0.49 -8.58
CA ALA A 116 -3.59 -0.72 -9.29
C ALA A 116 -3.08 -1.99 -8.59
N THR A 117 -3.78 -3.11 -8.72
CA THR A 117 -3.42 -4.39 -8.08
C THR A 117 -1.98 -4.83 -8.42
N GLN A 118 -1.55 -4.67 -9.68
CA GLN A 118 -0.18 -5.02 -10.10
C GLN A 118 0.92 -4.19 -9.42
N GLN A 119 0.57 -3.07 -8.78
CA GLN A 119 1.50 -2.17 -8.11
C GLN A 119 1.66 -2.49 -6.62
N VAL A 120 0.79 -3.32 -6.03
CA VAL A 120 0.76 -3.57 -4.57
C VAL A 120 2.03 -4.26 -4.08
N GLU A 121 2.56 -5.23 -4.82
CA GLU A 121 3.83 -5.88 -4.50
C GLU A 121 4.99 -4.86 -4.47
N LEU A 122 5.04 -3.97 -5.47
CA LEU A 122 6.07 -2.94 -5.53
C LEU A 122 5.94 -1.95 -4.36
N LEU A 123 4.71 -1.60 -3.97
CA LEU A 123 4.42 -0.77 -2.80
C LEU A 123 4.90 -1.44 -1.52
N PHE A 124 4.58 -2.70 -1.29
CA PHE A 124 4.97 -3.41 -0.07
C PHE A 124 6.50 -3.53 0.02
N SER A 125 7.15 -3.83 -1.11
CA SER A 125 8.60 -3.84 -1.20
C SER A 125 9.23 -2.49 -0.86
N LEU A 126 8.64 -1.39 -1.34
CA LEU A 126 9.11 -0.03 -1.03
C LEU A 126 8.93 0.30 0.46
N LEU A 127 7.74 0.06 1.02
CA LEU A 127 7.43 0.30 2.44
C LEU A 127 8.41 -0.44 3.35
N TYR A 128 8.65 -1.73 3.08
CA TYR A 128 9.59 -2.54 3.83
C TYR A 128 11.02 -1.97 3.74
N LYS A 129 11.49 -1.63 2.54
CA LYS A 129 12.84 -1.08 2.34
C LYS A 129 13.03 0.29 3.02
N LEU A 130 12.04 1.18 2.93
CA LEU A 130 12.10 2.50 3.56
C LEU A 130 12.16 2.36 5.08
N THR A 131 11.24 1.59 5.66
CA THR A 131 11.16 1.44 7.12
C THR A 131 12.36 0.71 7.70
N ARG A 132 12.89 -0.31 7.01
CA ARG A 132 14.15 -0.95 7.39
C ARG A 132 15.33 0.02 7.38
N LYS A 133 15.45 0.88 6.36
CA LYS A 133 16.50 1.91 6.30
C LYS A 133 16.36 2.93 7.43
N ILE A 134 15.14 3.39 7.71
CA ILE A 134 14.85 4.35 8.79
C ILE A 134 15.15 3.73 10.15
N ALA A 135 14.70 2.50 10.42
CA ALA A 135 14.98 1.77 11.65
C ALA A 135 16.49 1.61 11.87
N TRP A 136 17.23 1.21 10.83
CA TRP A 136 18.69 1.12 10.87
C TRP A 136 19.36 2.46 11.21
N TYR A 137 18.96 3.56 10.57
CA TYR A 137 19.54 4.88 10.82
C TYR A 137 19.25 5.40 12.23
N THR A 138 18.07 5.09 12.75
CA THR A 138 17.61 5.55 14.07
C THR A 138 18.06 4.66 15.21
N GLY A 139 18.63 3.48 14.92
CA GLY A 139 19.03 2.49 15.91
C GLY A 139 17.85 1.75 16.54
N LEU A 140 16.67 1.81 15.91
CA LEU A 140 15.46 1.14 16.39
C LEU A 140 15.32 -0.26 15.77
N GLN A 141 14.62 -1.13 16.49
CA GLN A 141 13.98 -2.28 15.84
C GLN A 141 12.87 -1.79 14.90
N GLN A 142 12.65 -2.50 13.80
CA GLN A 142 11.65 -2.10 12.82
C GLN A 142 10.22 -2.12 13.39
N SER A 143 9.91 -3.10 14.25
CA SER A 143 8.65 -3.16 15.02
C SER A 143 8.41 -1.93 15.89
N ASP A 144 9.47 -1.43 16.54
CA ASP A 144 9.41 -0.26 17.42
C ASP A 144 9.11 1.02 16.63
N PHE A 145 9.61 1.11 15.40
CA PHE A 145 9.30 2.23 14.52
C PHE A 145 7.79 2.37 14.29
N TYR A 146 7.12 1.26 13.95
CA TYR A 146 5.68 1.26 13.69
C TYR A 146 4.87 1.67 14.92
N GLN A 147 5.21 1.14 16.08
CA GLN A 147 4.45 1.35 17.31
C GLN A 147 4.69 2.73 17.92
N LYS A 148 5.95 3.19 17.95
CA LYS A 148 6.33 4.42 18.66
C LYS A 148 6.10 5.68 17.81
N TYR A 149 6.04 5.55 16.47
CA TYR A 149 5.94 6.70 15.56
C TYR A 149 4.82 6.57 14.51
N PRO A 150 3.55 6.41 14.92
CA PRO A 150 2.43 6.15 14.00
C PRO A 150 2.23 7.27 12.97
N ASN A 151 2.47 8.53 13.33
CA ASN A 151 2.38 9.66 12.38
C ASN A 151 3.46 9.55 11.28
N PHE A 152 4.67 9.12 11.65
CA PHE A 152 5.74 8.94 10.68
C PHE A 152 5.49 7.69 9.82
N THR A 153 5.01 6.60 10.41
CA THR A 153 4.56 5.41 9.67
C THR A 153 3.47 5.77 8.66
N HIS A 154 2.45 6.52 9.08
CA HIS A 154 1.39 7.00 8.20
C HIS A 154 1.96 7.84 7.06
N HIS A 155 2.86 8.79 7.36
CA HIS A 155 3.51 9.58 6.32
C HIS A 155 4.28 8.72 5.31
N ILE A 156 5.04 7.71 5.77
CA ILE A 156 5.74 6.76 4.89
C ILE A 156 4.75 5.97 4.02
N LYS A 157 3.58 5.58 4.56
CA LYS A 157 2.49 4.92 3.79
C LYS A 157 2.12 5.74 2.56
N PHE A 158 1.73 7.00 2.78
CA PHE A 158 1.21 7.86 1.72
C PHE A 158 2.31 8.38 0.79
N LEU A 159 3.53 8.60 1.29
CA LEU A 159 4.68 8.87 0.45
C LEU A 159 4.95 7.69 -0.50
N ALA A 160 4.94 6.46 -0.01
CA ALA A 160 5.16 5.29 -0.84
C ALA A 160 4.04 5.11 -1.89
N ILE A 161 2.77 5.28 -1.51
CA ILE A 161 1.65 5.23 -2.47
C ILE A 161 1.85 6.29 -3.57
N ARG A 162 2.24 7.52 -3.22
CA ARG A 162 2.53 8.58 -4.21
C ARG A 162 3.69 8.22 -5.14
N ILE A 163 4.77 7.64 -4.61
CA ILE A 163 5.94 7.21 -5.38
C ILE A 163 5.52 6.16 -6.41
N ILE A 164 4.80 5.12 -5.98
CA ILE A 164 4.39 4.02 -6.85
C ILE A 164 3.39 4.46 -7.91
N THR A 165 2.47 5.34 -7.55
CA THR A 165 1.46 5.86 -8.48
C THR A 165 1.97 7.02 -9.34
N SER A 166 3.25 7.40 -9.19
CA SER A 166 3.88 8.55 -9.88
C SER A 166 3.08 9.85 -9.75
N GLN A 167 2.36 10.03 -8.63
CA GLN A 167 1.58 11.22 -8.42
C GLN A 167 2.49 12.42 -8.19
N ILE A 168 2.33 13.43 -9.05
CA ILE A 168 3.03 14.71 -8.87
C ILE A 168 2.70 15.25 -7.49
N ASP A 169 3.75 15.53 -6.73
CA ASP A 169 3.63 16.18 -5.44
C ASP A 169 3.08 17.60 -5.64
N LYS A 170 1.76 17.78 -5.44
CA LYS A 170 1.13 19.10 -5.54
C LYS A 170 1.67 20.09 -4.51
N SER A 171 2.29 19.62 -3.41
CA SER A 171 2.96 20.47 -2.42
C SER A 171 4.34 20.96 -2.88
N ALA A 172 4.95 20.32 -3.90
CA ALA A 172 6.21 20.75 -4.50
C ALA A 172 6.10 22.11 -5.20
N ILE A 173 4.89 22.54 -5.56
CA ILE A 173 4.63 23.83 -6.21
C ILE A 173 4.89 25.01 -5.25
N ALA A 174 4.93 24.76 -3.93
CA ALA A 174 5.12 25.78 -2.89
C ALA A 174 6.22 25.41 -1.89
N SER A 175 7.31 24.78 -2.34
CA SER A 175 8.45 24.51 -1.45
C SER A 175 9.19 25.80 -1.12
N ASP A 176 9.12 26.25 0.14
CA ASP A 176 9.94 27.34 0.68
C ASP A 176 11.42 26.90 0.79
N PRO A 177 12.34 27.45 -0.02
CA PRO A 177 13.76 27.09 0.02
C PRO A 177 14.41 27.37 1.38
N ASP A 178 13.93 28.37 2.12
CA ASP A 178 14.53 28.79 3.39
C ASP A 178 14.37 27.70 4.46
N ILE A 179 13.23 27.01 4.48
CA ILE A 179 12.99 25.87 5.39
C ILE A 179 13.97 24.73 5.09
N TYR A 180 14.18 24.41 3.82
CA TYR A 180 15.08 23.35 3.40
C TYR A 180 16.54 23.63 3.81
N PHE A 181 17.03 24.85 3.56
CA PHE A 181 18.37 25.26 4.01
C PHE A 181 18.48 25.33 5.54
N HIS A 182 17.40 25.72 6.22
CA HIS A 182 17.36 25.70 7.68
C HIS A 182 17.50 24.27 8.23
N MET A 183 16.80 23.28 7.64
CA MET A 183 16.94 21.88 8.02
C MET A 183 18.35 21.35 7.81
N GLN A 184 18.99 21.68 6.68
CA GLN A 184 20.37 21.30 6.39
C GLN A 184 21.35 21.80 7.46
N LYS A 185 21.19 23.05 7.90
CA LYS A 185 22.05 23.66 8.93
C LYS A 185 21.77 23.12 10.33
N LYS A 186 20.48 22.96 10.68
CA LYS A 186 20.06 22.62 12.05
C LYS A 186 20.19 21.13 12.36
N TYR A 187 19.91 20.26 11.40
CA TYR A 187 19.89 18.81 11.58
C TYR A 187 20.71 18.09 10.49
N PRO A 188 22.01 18.37 10.36
CA PRO A 188 22.81 17.95 9.21
C PRO A 188 22.86 16.42 9.00
N ASN A 189 22.88 15.65 10.08
CA ASN A 189 22.92 14.18 10.01
C ASN A 189 21.58 13.60 9.54
N SER A 190 20.47 14.13 10.05
CA SER A 190 19.11 13.66 9.70
C SER A 190 18.76 14.10 8.28
N PHE A 191 19.18 15.31 7.90
CA PHE A 191 19.05 15.84 6.55
C PHE A 191 19.84 15.02 5.53
N LYS A 192 21.10 14.67 5.84
CA LYS A 192 21.93 13.83 4.96
C LYS A 192 21.27 12.47 4.72
N PHE A 193 20.73 11.84 5.77
CA PHE A 193 20.04 10.56 5.61
C PHE A 193 18.73 10.70 4.82
N ALA A 194 17.97 11.79 5.00
CA ALA A 194 16.80 12.08 4.17
C ALA A 194 17.18 12.25 2.68
N GLN A 195 18.32 12.88 2.39
CA GLN A 195 18.86 12.94 1.02
C GLN A 195 19.27 11.57 0.47
N ASP A 196 19.81 10.68 1.32
CA ASP A 196 20.11 9.31 0.92
C ASP A 196 18.84 8.52 0.57
N LEU A 197 17.75 8.75 1.30
CA LEU A 197 16.43 8.21 0.96
C LEU A 197 15.92 8.78 -0.37
N ARG A 198 16.03 10.11 -0.59
CA ARG A 198 15.67 10.75 -1.86
C ARG A 198 16.38 10.08 -3.03
N ARG A 199 17.70 9.97 -2.96
CA ARG A 199 18.52 9.33 -4.00
C ARG A 199 18.09 7.89 -4.25
N PHE A 200 17.90 7.10 -3.19
CA PHE A 200 17.40 5.73 -3.32
C PHE A 200 16.05 5.66 -4.04
N ILE A 201 15.12 6.54 -3.70
CA ILE A 201 13.79 6.62 -4.32
C ILE A 201 13.92 7.02 -5.79
N THR A 202 14.69 8.05 -6.11
CA THR A 202 14.90 8.53 -7.48
C THR A 202 15.54 7.48 -8.38
N GLU A 203 16.60 6.81 -7.91
CA GLU A 203 17.31 5.79 -8.70
C GLU A 203 16.48 4.53 -8.95
N LYS A 204 15.59 4.15 -8.03
CA LYS A 204 14.84 2.88 -8.10
C LYS A 204 13.40 3.01 -8.60
N TYR A 205 12.79 4.17 -8.42
CA TYR A 205 11.37 4.40 -8.70
C TYR A 205 11.13 5.60 -9.63
N ASN A 206 12.20 6.24 -10.12
CA ASN A 206 12.12 7.41 -11.01
C ASN A 206 11.22 8.53 -10.45
N PHE A 207 11.26 8.70 -9.12
CA PHE A 207 10.49 9.71 -8.40
C PHE A 207 11.43 10.62 -7.62
N ASP A 208 11.28 11.93 -7.79
CA ASP A 208 12.08 12.91 -7.07
C ASP A 208 11.26 13.54 -5.93
N CYS A 209 11.69 13.29 -4.68
CA CYS A 209 11.04 13.89 -3.51
C CYS A 209 11.34 15.40 -3.46
N SER A 210 10.30 16.21 -3.25
CA SER A 210 10.42 17.66 -3.17
C SER A 210 11.29 18.12 -1.98
N ASN A 211 11.79 19.36 -2.03
CA ASN A 211 12.56 19.90 -0.90
C ASN A 211 11.73 20.00 0.40
N SER A 212 10.42 20.28 0.29
CA SER A 212 9.48 20.19 1.42
C SER A 212 9.42 18.77 2.00
N GLU A 213 9.32 17.75 1.13
CA GLU A 213 9.34 16.34 1.53
C GLU A 213 10.62 15.98 2.28
N ILE A 214 11.78 16.42 1.79
CA ILE A 214 13.05 16.20 2.49
C ILE A 214 13.10 16.91 3.84
N SER A 215 12.57 18.13 3.92
CA SER A 215 12.51 18.88 5.17
C SER A 215 11.63 18.17 6.20
N PHE A 216 10.50 17.62 5.75
CA PHE A 216 9.58 16.87 6.60
C PHE A 216 10.17 15.55 7.09
N LEU A 217 10.76 14.76 6.19
CA LEU A 217 11.50 13.54 6.55
C LEU A 217 12.61 13.83 7.55
N THR A 218 13.35 14.93 7.36
CA THR A 218 14.42 15.37 8.28
C THR A 218 13.88 15.61 9.69
N LEU A 219 12.74 16.30 9.81
CA LEU A 219 12.11 16.57 11.11
C LEU A 219 11.66 15.29 11.81
N HIS A 220 11.03 14.37 11.08
CA HIS A 220 10.62 13.09 11.66
C HIS A 220 11.80 12.24 12.12
N LEU A 221 12.86 12.14 11.32
CA LEU A 221 14.08 11.43 11.70
C LEU A 221 14.71 12.02 12.97
N GLU A 222 14.70 13.34 13.09
CA GLU A 222 15.20 14.01 14.27
C GLU A 222 14.33 13.78 15.51
N GLN A 223 13.01 13.77 15.37
CA GLN A 223 12.09 13.44 16.46
C GLN A 223 12.34 12.02 16.98
N VAL A 224 12.55 11.07 16.07
CA VAL A 224 12.84 9.68 16.43
C VAL A 224 14.14 9.57 17.22
N LYS A 225 15.19 10.28 16.80
CA LYS A 225 16.50 10.26 17.47
C LYS A 225 16.53 10.96 18.83
N LYS A 226 15.64 11.92 19.06
CA LYS A 226 15.54 12.64 20.34
C LYS A 226 14.74 11.89 21.39
N ALA A 227 13.90 10.94 20.99
CA ALA A 227 13.18 10.12 21.96
C ALA A 227 14.20 9.31 22.78
N PRO A 228 14.09 9.30 24.12
CA PRO A 228 15.00 8.53 24.95
C PRO A 228 14.92 7.05 24.54
N ALA A 229 16.08 6.42 24.37
CA ALA A 229 16.17 4.98 24.26
C ALA A 229 15.50 4.39 25.51
N THR A 230 14.35 3.75 25.33
CA THR A 230 13.65 3.06 26.41
C THR A 230 14.46 1.80 26.66
N ASN A 231 15.19 1.79 27.78
CA ASN A 231 15.85 0.61 28.34
C ASN A 231 14.85 -0.51 28.63
#